data_AF-A0A2D0N0A8-F1
#
_entry.id   AF-A0A2D0N0A8-F1
#
_cell.length_a   1.000
_cell.length_b   1.000
_cell.length_c   1.000
_cell.angle_alpha   90.00
_cell.angle_beta   90.00
_cell.angle_gamma   90.00
#
_symmetry.space_group_name_H-M   'P 1'
#
loop_
_entity.id
_entity.type
_entity.pdbx_description
1 polymer ?
#
loop_
_entity_poly.entity_id
_entity_poly.type
_entity_poly.pdbx_seq_one_letter_code
_entity_poly.pdbx_strand_id
1 'polypeptide(L)'
;MDTTKSNRFPLGLILVGLLITGIFIYMSIPKKWEDATKVGDDGAVTLSDDWAGTVERKQDQYANQELYALTAVIDSYFLCQHCPTGKFFLKTGEIYRYGTTGITQNKRGFNEKWLNRHKLNYVYLQMGDLATIKTREAALIGAYAVLPENLARPISSSPEARAYWYRLVLPPGNNSLE
;
A
#
# COMPACT_ATOMS: atom_id res chain seq x y z
N MET A 1 0.19 -48.74 -33.20
CA MET A 1 -0.66 -47.70 -32.60
C MET A 1 0.26 -46.59 -32.16
N ASP A 2 0.38 -45.56 -32.97
CA ASP A 2 1.38 -44.49 -32.80
C ASP A 2 0.64 -43.21 -32.39
N THR A 3 0.99 -42.65 -31.23
CA THR A 3 0.36 -41.44 -30.67
C THR A 3 1.38 -40.32 -30.64
N THR A 4 1.54 -39.63 -31.76
CA THR A 4 2.32 -38.39 -31.85
C THR A 4 1.52 -37.24 -31.24
N LYS A 5 1.78 -36.97 -29.95
CA LYS A 5 1.24 -35.83 -29.21
C LYS A 5 1.89 -34.55 -29.76
N SER A 6 1.17 -33.80 -30.59
CA SER A 6 1.69 -32.53 -31.13
C SER A 6 1.86 -31.51 -29.99
N ASN A 7 3.10 -31.19 -29.63
CA ASN A 7 3.43 -30.07 -28.75
C ASN A 7 3.14 -28.75 -29.48
N ARG A 8 1.88 -28.31 -29.43
CA ARG A 8 1.51 -26.93 -29.77
C ARG A 8 1.95 -26.04 -28.63
N PHE A 9 3.22 -25.61 -28.63
CA PHE A 9 3.65 -24.51 -27.78
C PHE A 9 2.74 -23.31 -28.08
N PRO A 10 2.02 -22.76 -27.08
CA PRO A 10 1.03 -21.73 -27.34
C PRO A 10 1.76 -20.44 -27.70
N LEU A 11 1.72 -20.06 -28.98
CA LEU A 11 2.30 -18.82 -29.53
C LEU A 11 1.97 -17.58 -28.69
N GLY A 12 0.80 -17.57 -28.03
CA GLY A 12 0.38 -16.52 -27.12
C GLY A 12 1.27 -16.33 -25.89
N LEU A 13 1.83 -17.41 -25.32
CA LEU A 13 2.77 -17.30 -24.19
C LEU A 13 4.10 -16.67 -24.62
N ILE A 14 4.53 -16.92 -25.86
CA ILE A 14 5.75 -16.32 -26.42
C ILE A 14 5.55 -14.82 -26.65
N LEU A 15 4.41 -14.41 -27.22
CA LEU A 15 4.06 -13.00 -27.42
C LEU A 15 3.92 -12.22 -26.10
N VAL A 16 3.29 -12.82 -25.09
CA VAL A 16 3.20 -12.23 -23.75
C VAL A 16 4.58 -12.13 -23.10
N GLY A 17 5.42 -13.15 -23.25
CA GLY A 17 6.82 -13.12 -22.82
C GLY A 17 7.57 -11.95 -23.44
N LEU A 18 7.52 -11.78 -24.76
CA LEU A 18 8.20 -10.70 -25.48
C LEU A 18 7.71 -9.30 -25.06
N LEU A 19 6.41 -9.13 -24.83
CA LEU A 19 5.84 -7.86 -24.33
C LEU A 19 6.36 -7.53 -22.92
N ILE A 20 6.39 -8.51 -22.02
CA ILE A 20 6.90 -8.33 -20.66
C ILE A 20 8.39 -7.98 -20.71
N THR A 21 9.20 -8.70 -21.49
CA THR A 21 10.63 -8.41 -21.64
C THR A 21 10.86 -7.03 -22.25
N GLY A 22 10.06 -6.62 -23.24
CA GLY A 22 10.13 -5.29 -23.84
C GLY A 22 9.83 -4.16 -22.84
N ILE A 23 8.85 -4.36 -21.96
CA ILE A 23 8.55 -3.41 -20.87
C ILE A 23 9.71 -3.33 -19.88
N PHE A 24 10.30 -4.46 -19.48
CA PHE A 24 11.47 -4.47 -18.59
C PHE A 24 12.67 -3.76 -19.21
N ILE A 25 12.94 -3.96 -20.50
CA ILE A 25 14.02 -3.27 -21.22
C ILE A 25 13.74 -1.77 -21.25
N TYR A 26 12.52 -1.34 -21.56
CA TYR A 26 12.14 0.08 -21.58
C TYR A 26 12.28 0.74 -20.21
N MET A 27 11.84 0.08 -19.13
CA MET A 27 11.99 0.59 -17.76
C MET A 27 13.44 0.62 -17.27
N SER A 28 14.34 -0.14 -17.92
CA SER A 28 15.77 -0.16 -17.61
C SER A 28 16.58 0.90 -18.36
N ILE A 29 15.96 1.65 -19.28
CA ILE A 29 16.64 2.75 -19.96
C ILE A 29 16.87 3.86 -18.93
N PRO A 30 18.12 4.19 -18.58
CA PRO A 30 18.40 5.26 -17.64
C PRO A 30 17.89 6.58 -18.23
N LYS A 31 17.26 7.40 -17.39
CA LYS A 31 16.86 8.76 -17.80
C LYS A 31 18.11 9.52 -18.24
N LYS A 32 18.03 10.16 -19.39
CA LYS A 32 19.14 10.93 -19.92
C LYS A 32 19.25 12.23 -19.14
N TRP A 33 20.47 12.74 -19.00
CA TRP A 33 20.73 13.96 -18.24
C TRP A 33 20.03 15.16 -18.89
N GLU A 34 20.02 15.17 -20.22
CA GLU A 34 19.41 16.18 -21.08
C GLU A 34 17.90 16.31 -20.86
N ASP A 35 17.22 15.24 -20.40
CA ASP A 35 15.80 15.28 -20.09
C ASP A 35 15.51 16.10 -18.81
N ALA A 36 16.50 16.20 -17.92
CA ALA A 36 16.38 16.87 -16.62
C ALA A 36 16.95 18.30 -16.60
N THR A 37 17.66 18.73 -17.64
CA THR A 37 18.41 20.00 -17.64
C THR A 37 18.17 20.83 -18.90
N LYS A 38 18.25 22.15 -18.76
CA LYS A 38 18.31 23.11 -19.86
C LYS A 38 19.54 24.00 -19.71
N VAL A 39 20.20 24.31 -20.83
CA VAL A 39 21.35 25.21 -20.88
C VAL A 39 20.84 26.59 -21.30
N GLY A 40 21.06 27.61 -20.48
CA GLY A 40 20.71 29.00 -20.77
C GLY A 40 21.67 29.64 -21.77
N ASP A 41 21.30 30.82 -22.29
CA ASP A 41 22.10 31.57 -23.27
C ASP A 41 23.47 32.03 -22.71
N ASP A 42 23.60 32.09 -21.38
CA ASP A 42 24.82 32.37 -20.63
C ASP A 42 25.69 31.13 -20.36
N GLY A 43 25.26 29.95 -20.82
CA GLY A 43 25.89 28.66 -20.54
C GLY A 43 25.55 28.07 -19.18
N ALA A 44 24.67 28.71 -18.38
CA ALA A 44 24.25 28.18 -17.09
C ALA A 44 23.33 26.97 -17.27
N VAL A 45 23.60 25.90 -16.53
CA VAL A 45 22.76 24.70 -16.52
C VAL A 45 21.73 24.81 -15.40
N THR A 46 20.46 24.74 -15.76
CA THR A 46 19.32 24.72 -14.83
C THR A 46 18.46 23.49 -15.06
N LEU A 47 17.53 23.20 -14.16
CA LEU A 47 16.57 22.12 -14.37
C LEU A 47 15.63 22.44 -15.54
N SER A 48 15.26 21.43 -16.32
CA SER A 48 14.14 21.55 -17.25
C SER A 48 12.85 21.83 -16.50
N ASP A 49 11.90 22.53 -17.12
CA ASP A 49 10.65 22.93 -16.44
C ASP A 49 9.84 21.70 -15.99
N ASP A 50 9.83 20.65 -16.81
CA ASP A 50 9.20 19.36 -16.48
C ASP A 50 9.82 18.67 -15.26
N TRP A 51 11.15 18.73 -15.15
CA TRP A 51 11.87 18.12 -14.03
C TRP A 51 11.72 18.96 -12.77
N ALA A 52 11.80 20.28 -12.86
CA ALA A 52 11.53 21.19 -11.76
C ALA A 52 10.12 20.97 -11.18
N GLY A 53 9.10 20.89 -12.03
CA GLY A 53 7.73 20.58 -11.59
C GLY A 53 7.60 19.17 -10.99
N THR A 54 8.37 18.19 -11.45
CA THR A 54 8.43 16.86 -10.83
C THR A 54 9.02 16.90 -9.43
N VAL A 55 10.08 17.68 -9.23
CA VAL A 55 10.73 17.91 -7.93
C VAL A 55 9.78 18.63 -6.98
N GLU A 56 9.18 19.73 -7.41
CA GLU A 56 8.22 20.51 -6.62
C GLU A 56 7.04 19.64 -6.17
N ARG A 57 6.42 18.88 -7.09
CA ARG A 57 5.36 17.94 -6.74
C ARG A 57 5.80 16.91 -5.70
N LYS A 58 7.07 16.48 -5.71
CA LYS A 58 7.60 15.54 -4.73
C LYS A 58 7.84 16.19 -3.37
N GLN A 59 8.31 17.43 -3.36
CA GLN A 59 8.46 18.23 -2.15
C GLN A 59 7.09 18.51 -1.51
N ASP A 60 6.09 18.88 -2.31
CA ASP A 60 4.71 19.07 -1.86
C ASP A 60 4.11 17.80 -1.27
N GLN A 61 4.39 16.64 -1.88
CA GLN A 61 4.01 15.35 -1.31
C GLN A 61 4.62 15.17 0.08
N TYR A 62 5.89 15.50 0.28
CA TYR A 62 6.53 15.36 1.59
C TYR A 62 6.06 16.39 2.61
N ALA A 63 5.70 17.59 2.17
CA ALA A 63 5.16 18.63 3.04
C ALA A 63 3.70 18.34 3.46
N ASN A 64 2.93 17.64 2.61
CA ASN A 64 1.51 17.38 2.82
C ASN A 64 1.20 15.88 2.76
N GLN A 65 1.34 15.21 3.90
CA GLN A 65 0.98 13.82 4.10
C GLN A 65 -0.26 13.70 4.97
N GLU A 66 -1.21 12.91 4.50
CA GLU A 66 -2.41 12.54 5.22
C GLU A 66 -2.20 11.22 5.97
N LEU A 67 -2.48 11.21 7.26
CA LEU A 67 -2.58 10.03 8.11
C LEU A 67 -4.05 9.61 8.20
N TYR A 68 -4.30 8.32 7.97
CA TYR A 68 -5.64 7.75 7.99
C TYR A 68 -5.69 6.40 8.70
N ALA A 69 -6.91 6.00 9.09
CA ALA A 69 -7.24 4.65 9.49
C ALA A 69 -8.28 4.04 8.54
N LEU A 70 -8.13 2.76 8.23
CA LEU A 70 -9.18 1.94 7.65
C LEU A 70 -9.86 1.16 8.78
N THR A 71 -11.17 1.28 8.90
CA THR A 71 -11.98 0.59 9.92
C THR A 71 -12.99 -0.34 9.28
N ALA A 72 -13.33 -1.44 9.94
CA ALA A 72 -14.34 -2.37 9.46
C ALA A 72 -15.73 -1.73 9.49
N VAL A 73 -16.48 -1.81 8.39
CA VAL A 73 -17.86 -1.29 8.29
C VAL A 73 -18.87 -2.31 8.83
N ILE A 74 -18.53 -3.60 8.76
CA ILE A 74 -19.36 -4.69 9.26
C ILE A 74 -18.48 -5.74 9.95
N ASP A 75 -19.10 -6.54 10.79
CA ASP A 75 -18.53 -7.74 11.38
C ASP A 75 -18.21 -8.77 10.27
N SER A 76 -16.93 -9.00 9.97
CA SER A 76 -16.51 -9.86 8.87
C SER A 76 -15.06 -10.32 9.01
N TYR A 77 -14.67 -11.29 8.18
CA TYR A 77 -13.27 -11.63 7.96
C TYR A 77 -12.65 -10.66 6.94
N PHE A 78 -11.45 -10.18 7.27
CA PHE A 78 -10.61 -9.31 6.44
C PHE A 78 -9.29 -10.01 6.13
N LEU A 79 -8.63 -9.63 5.04
CA LEU A 79 -7.34 -10.21 4.65
C LEU A 79 -6.27 -9.87 5.69
N CYS A 80 -5.46 -10.84 6.10
CA CYS A 80 -4.34 -10.61 7.01
C CYS A 80 -3.13 -11.41 6.52
N GLN A 81 -2.16 -10.72 5.92
CA GLN A 81 -1.01 -11.37 5.28
C GLN A 81 0.00 -11.94 6.27
N HIS A 82 0.06 -11.39 7.48
CA HIS A 82 0.94 -11.86 8.55
C HIS A 82 0.23 -12.83 9.52
N CYS A 83 -1.07 -13.07 9.36
CA CYS A 83 -1.79 -14.05 10.16
C CYS A 83 -1.62 -15.45 9.54
N PRO A 84 -1.46 -16.52 10.35
CA PRO A 84 -1.29 -17.89 9.84
C PRO A 84 -2.40 -18.36 8.90
N THR A 85 -3.61 -17.84 9.10
CA THR A 85 -4.80 -18.25 8.35
C THR A 85 -5.11 -17.37 7.13
N GLY A 86 -4.31 -16.33 6.88
CA GLY A 86 -4.52 -15.38 5.80
C GLY A 86 -5.70 -14.42 5.99
N LYS A 87 -6.50 -14.57 7.05
CA LYS A 87 -7.66 -13.72 7.35
C LYS A 87 -7.83 -13.50 8.84
N PHE A 88 -8.49 -12.43 9.21
CA PHE A 88 -8.74 -12.08 10.61
C PHE A 88 -10.13 -11.47 10.78
N PHE A 89 -10.82 -11.83 11.87
CA PHE A 89 -12.18 -11.34 12.13
C PHE A 89 -12.12 -10.00 12.85
N LEU A 90 -12.78 -9.00 12.27
CA LEU A 90 -12.96 -7.68 12.89
C LEU A 90 -14.45 -7.42 13.12
N LYS A 91 -14.75 -6.78 14.24
CA LYS A 91 -16.06 -6.18 14.49
C LYS A 91 -16.15 -4.81 13.83
N THR A 92 -17.38 -4.36 13.62
CA THR A 92 -17.69 -3.02 13.12
C THR A 92 -16.98 -1.95 13.96
N GLY A 93 -16.30 -1.03 13.29
CA GLY A 93 -15.52 0.05 13.89
C GLY A 93 -14.09 -0.33 14.28
N GLU A 94 -13.73 -1.61 14.31
CA GLU A 94 -12.36 -2.02 14.67
C GLU A 94 -11.35 -1.66 13.57
N ILE A 95 -10.12 -1.36 13.99
CA ILE A 95 -9.05 -0.92 13.08
C ILE A 95 -8.57 -2.10 12.23
N TYR A 96 -8.65 -1.92 10.92
CA TYR A 96 -8.02 -2.81 9.94
C TYR A 96 -6.59 -2.40 9.64
N ARG A 97 -6.35 -1.10 9.40
CA ARG A 97 -5.05 -0.59 8.98
C ARG A 97 -4.85 0.88 9.34
N TYR A 98 -3.64 1.26 9.77
CA TYR A 98 -3.17 2.64 9.68
C TYR A 98 -2.33 2.84 8.42
N GLY A 99 -2.41 4.03 7.83
CA GLY A 99 -1.69 4.33 6.60
C GLY A 99 -1.45 5.81 6.40
N THR A 100 -0.50 6.12 5.51
CA THR A 100 -0.16 7.48 5.11
C THR A 100 -0.21 7.67 3.60
N THR A 101 -0.54 8.88 3.13
CA THR A 101 -0.58 9.21 1.70
C THR A 101 -0.29 10.70 1.45
N GLY A 102 0.65 10.99 0.55
CA GLY A 102 0.93 12.36 0.06
C GLY A 102 0.06 12.77 -1.13
N ILE A 103 -0.99 11.98 -1.40
CA ILE A 103 -1.93 12.17 -2.50
C ILE A 103 -3.33 11.94 -1.97
N THR A 104 -4.33 12.48 -2.64
CA THR A 104 -5.75 12.28 -2.29
C THR A 104 -6.12 10.80 -2.17
N GLN A 105 -7.05 10.47 -1.26
CA GLN A 105 -7.66 9.15 -1.08
C GLN A 105 -7.98 8.42 -2.41
N ASN A 106 -8.61 9.12 -3.37
CA ASN A 106 -8.98 8.55 -4.67
C ASN A 106 -7.76 8.13 -5.51
N LYS A 107 -6.73 8.98 -5.59
CA LYS A 107 -5.49 8.69 -6.31
C LYS A 107 -4.70 7.55 -5.66
N ARG A 108 -4.84 7.34 -4.35
CA ARG A 108 -4.24 6.20 -3.63
C ARG A 108 -4.91 4.86 -3.97
N GLY A 109 -6.13 4.90 -4.51
CA GLY A 109 -6.93 3.73 -4.86
C GLY A 109 -8.06 3.42 -3.87
N PHE A 110 -8.24 4.23 -2.82
CA PHE A 110 -9.32 4.07 -1.85
C PHE A 110 -10.59 4.81 -2.26
N ASN A 111 -10.97 4.70 -3.53
CA ASN A 111 -12.26 5.21 -3.97
C ASN A 111 -13.42 4.46 -3.29
N GLU A 112 -14.59 5.07 -3.27
CA GLU A 112 -15.78 4.53 -2.59
C GLU A 112 -16.11 3.10 -3.03
N LYS A 113 -16.01 2.80 -4.33
CA LYS A 113 -16.23 1.45 -4.86
C LYS A 113 -15.26 0.42 -4.27
N TRP A 114 -13.99 0.78 -4.11
CA TRP A 114 -13.00 -0.09 -3.49
C TRP A 114 -13.27 -0.29 -2.00
N LEU A 115 -13.57 0.79 -1.27
CA LEU A 115 -13.88 0.76 0.16
C LEU A 115 -15.12 -0.10 0.45
N ASN A 116 -16.19 0.10 -0.31
CA ASN A 116 -17.43 -0.69 -0.19
C ASN A 116 -17.19 -2.17 -0.51
N ARG A 117 -16.41 -2.48 -1.56
CA ARG A 117 -16.05 -3.87 -1.89
C ARG A 117 -15.29 -4.55 -0.75
N HIS A 118 -14.42 -3.83 -0.06
CA HIS A 118 -13.62 -4.37 1.03
C HIS A 118 -14.28 -4.20 2.41
N LYS A 119 -15.47 -3.60 2.49
CA LYS A 119 -16.21 -3.33 3.74
C LYS A 119 -15.38 -2.51 4.72
N LEU A 120 -14.66 -1.52 4.21
CA LEU A 120 -13.79 -0.63 4.97
C LEU A 120 -14.29 0.80 4.88
N ASN A 121 -14.17 1.55 5.96
CA ASN A 121 -14.32 2.99 5.97
C ASN A 121 -12.95 3.66 5.99
N TYR A 122 -12.83 4.82 5.35
CA TYR A 122 -11.63 5.64 5.39
C TYR A 122 -11.82 6.77 6.39
N VAL A 123 -10.98 6.82 7.42
CA VAL A 123 -11.04 7.80 8.50
C VAL A 123 -9.81 8.68 8.45
N TYR A 124 -9.99 9.94 8.10
CA TYR A 124 -8.95 10.96 8.20
C TYR A 124 -8.58 11.18 9.68
N LEU A 125 -7.28 11.18 10.00
CA LEU A 125 -6.79 11.41 11.36
C LEU A 125 -6.02 12.73 11.48
N GLN A 126 -5.10 12.99 10.55
CA GLN A 126 -4.21 14.15 10.61
C GLN A 126 -3.58 14.46 9.25
N MET A 127 -3.17 15.71 9.04
CA MET A 127 -2.31 16.16 7.94
C MET A 127 -1.02 16.77 8.52
N GLY A 128 0.11 16.59 7.85
CA GLY A 128 1.39 17.19 8.24
C GLY A 128 2.54 16.79 7.32
N ASP A 129 3.76 17.14 7.68
CA ASP A 129 4.95 16.71 6.94
C ASP A 129 5.21 15.19 7.13
N LEU A 130 5.98 14.61 6.22
CA LEU A 130 6.26 13.19 6.18
C LEU A 130 6.88 12.65 7.48
N ALA A 131 7.81 13.38 8.09
CA ALA A 131 8.49 12.89 9.29
C ALA A 131 7.50 12.82 10.45
N THR A 132 6.76 13.90 10.70
CA THR A 132 5.73 13.97 11.74
C THR A 132 4.69 12.86 11.56
N ILE A 133 4.18 12.71 10.33
CA ILE A 133 3.11 11.77 10.03
C ILE A 133 3.59 10.32 10.12
N LYS A 134 4.79 10.00 9.67
CA LYS A 134 5.37 8.65 9.81
C LYS A 134 5.66 8.29 11.27
N THR A 135 6.16 9.22 12.07
CA THR A 135 6.33 9.00 13.51
C THR A 135 4.99 8.71 14.18
N ARG A 136 3.93 9.42 13.80
CA ARG A 136 2.59 9.20 14.35
C ARG A 136 1.98 7.87 13.89
N GLU A 137 2.15 7.51 12.62
CA GLU A 137 1.73 6.21 12.07
C GLU A 137 2.36 5.06 12.86
N ALA A 138 3.69 5.09 13.04
CA ALA A 138 4.41 4.05 13.79
C ALA A 138 3.92 3.96 15.25
N ALA A 139 3.64 5.10 15.90
CA ALA A 139 3.09 5.13 17.25
C ALA A 139 1.68 4.50 17.32
N LEU A 140 0.81 4.78 16.35
CA LEU A 140 -0.54 4.19 16.29
C LEU A 140 -0.51 2.69 16.02
N ILE A 141 0.32 2.24 15.07
CA ILE A 141 0.50 0.81 14.79
C ILE A 141 1.08 0.11 16.03
N GLY A 142 2.11 0.67 16.66
CA GLY A 142 2.71 0.10 17.87
C GLY A 142 1.74 0.05 19.06
N ALA A 143 0.88 1.05 19.21
CA ALA A 143 -0.14 1.09 20.27
C ALA A 143 -1.30 0.11 20.03
N TYR A 144 -1.44 -0.47 18.83
CA TYR A 144 -2.56 -1.37 18.51
C TYR A 144 -2.68 -2.56 19.48
N ALA A 145 -1.54 -3.10 19.94
CA ALA A 145 -1.51 -4.21 20.87
C ALA A 145 -2.29 -3.95 22.17
N VAL A 146 -2.42 -2.69 22.59
CA VAL A 146 -3.08 -2.27 23.84
C VAL A 146 -4.41 -1.55 23.61
N LEU A 147 -4.94 -1.51 22.37
CA LEU A 147 -6.24 -0.90 22.12
C LEU A 147 -7.37 -1.73 22.75
N PRO A 148 -8.46 -1.10 23.24
CA PRO A 148 -9.57 -1.78 23.90
C PRO A 148 -10.17 -2.93 23.08
N GLU A 149 -10.33 -2.75 21.77
CA GLU A 149 -10.87 -3.77 20.87
C GLU A 149 -9.96 -5.00 20.77
N ASN A 150 -8.64 -4.81 20.85
CA ASN A 150 -7.69 -5.91 20.81
C ASN A 150 -7.61 -6.59 22.17
N LEU A 151 -7.60 -5.81 23.26
CA LEU A 151 -7.60 -6.32 24.64
C LEU A 151 -8.86 -7.14 24.97
N ALA A 152 -9.99 -6.84 24.34
CA ALA A 152 -11.23 -7.61 24.44
C ALA A 152 -11.14 -9.03 23.83
N ARG A 153 -10.09 -9.33 23.06
CA ARG A 153 -9.83 -10.64 22.46
C ARG A 153 -9.02 -11.53 23.41
N PRO A 154 -9.17 -12.86 23.33
CA PRO A 154 -8.33 -13.80 24.07
C PRO A 154 -6.88 -13.72 23.63
N ILE A 155 -5.96 -14.11 24.50
CA ILE A 155 -4.55 -14.31 24.14
C ILE A 155 -4.48 -15.55 23.23
N SER A 156 -3.60 -15.56 22.22
CA SER A 156 -3.52 -16.66 21.24
C SER A 156 -3.28 -18.04 21.84
N SER A 157 -2.67 -18.12 23.03
CA SER A 157 -2.41 -19.37 23.75
C SER A 157 -3.56 -19.81 24.67
N SER A 158 -4.62 -19.01 24.85
CA SER A 158 -5.70 -19.38 25.76
C SER A 158 -6.69 -20.35 25.12
N PRO A 159 -7.37 -21.22 25.90
CA PRO A 159 -8.33 -22.18 25.37
C PRO A 159 -9.51 -21.55 24.62
N GLU A 160 -9.82 -20.28 24.92
CA GLU A 160 -10.90 -19.51 24.28
C GLU A 160 -10.48 -18.89 22.94
N ALA A 161 -9.18 -18.95 22.59
CA ALA A 161 -8.66 -18.40 21.35
C ALA A 161 -9.24 -19.12 20.14
N ARG A 162 -9.76 -18.35 19.20
CA ARG A 162 -10.23 -18.85 17.90
C ARG A 162 -9.17 -18.54 16.86
N ALA A 163 -9.01 -19.40 15.85
CA ALA A 163 -8.00 -19.25 14.79
C ALA A 163 -8.02 -17.90 14.03
N TYR A 164 -9.06 -17.08 14.20
CA TYR A 164 -9.26 -15.80 13.52
C TYR A 164 -9.61 -14.65 14.47
N TRP A 165 -9.59 -14.87 15.79
CA TRP A 165 -10.03 -13.89 16.78
C TRP A 165 -9.27 -14.09 18.10
N TYR A 166 -8.15 -13.37 18.20
CA TYR A 166 -7.22 -13.34 19.34
C TYR A 166 -6.44 -12.01 19.33
N ARG A 167 -5.67 -11.71 20.37
CA ARG A 167 -4.84 -10.49 20.41
C ARG A 167 -3.77 -10.51 19.33
N LEU A 168 -3.72 -9.48 18.51
CA LEU A 168 -2.65 -9.27 17.52
C LEU A 168 -1.68 -8.19 18.00
N VAL A 169 -0.43 -8.29 17.58
CA VAL A 169 0.58 -7.25 17.82
C VAL A 169 0.33 -6.05 16.90
N LEU A 170 -0.08 -6.32 15.65
CA LEU A 170 -0.32 -5.31 14.61
C LEU A 170 -1.79 -5.36 14.15
N PRO A 171 -2.32 -4.26 13.59
CA PRO A 171 -3.58 -4.30 12.85
C PRO A 171 -3.50 -5.30 11.68
N PRO A 172 -4.59 -6.02 11.33
CA PRO A 172 -4.55 -7.08 10.32
C PRO A 172 -4.00 -6.64 8.94
N GLY A 173 -4.21 -5.39 8.55
CA GLY A 173 -3.77 -4.82 7.28
C GLY A 173 -2.37 -4.20 7.29
N ASN A 174 -1.65 -4.21 8.42
CA ASN A 174 -0.27 -3.76 8.55
C ASN A 174 0.66 -4.97 8.79
N ASN A 175 1.77 -5.07 8.04
CA ASN A 175 2.73 -6.18 8.19
C ASN A 175 4.01 -5.76 8.96
N SER A 176 4.13 -4.47 9.27
CA SER A 176 5.31 -3.83 9.86
C SER A 176 4.89 -2.56 10.59
N LEU A 177 5.83 -1.99 11.36
CA LEU A 177 5.72 -0.62 11.89
C LEU A 177 6.04 0.45 10.83
N GLU A 178 6.51 0.04 9.65
CA GLU A 178 6.92 0.87 8.51
C GLU A 178 5.86 0.96 7.40
#